data_AF-A0A2V6XCA6-F1
#
_entry.id   AF-A0A2V6XCA6-F1
#
_cell.length_a   1.000
_cell.length_b   1.000
_cell.length_c   1.000
_cell.angle_alpha   90.00
_cell.angle_beta   90.00
_cell.angle_gamma   90.00
#
_symmetry.space_group_name_H-M   'P 1'
#
loop_
_entity.id
_entity.type
_entity.pdbx_description
1 polymer ?
#
loop_
_entity_poly.entity_id
_entity_poly.type
_entity_poly.pdbx_seq_one_letter_code
_entity_poly.pdbx_strand_id
1 'polypeptide(L)'
;MSAAVERVWIEPTLSRTVDGRSARVPFDVYVAFLDMPEVTAAAARFRKLGSYELQALDDDHYLASDGDGARGIAQVLRREPRRLVLLSRGEHTGPILGTISGSALTVLDLEPREGVVNPRLTAYVYIDNRVAAALARVLIGTFGSLADRKLGEGLRITAEVAEWAVDRSGGFCEWLAREPLPPARRDRVLAALPSCAAGPDSSGGRSIQSP
;
A
#
# COMPACT_ATOMS: atom_id res chain seq x y z
N MET A 1 -15.75 -14.62 -9.59
CA MET A 1 -15.31 -13.81 -8.44
C MET A 1 -15.76 -14.38 -7.09
N SER A 2 -17.03 -14.76 -6.93
CA SER A 2 -17.60 -15.31 -5.68
C SER A 2 -16.86 -16.55 -5.12
N ALA A 3 -16.58 -17.57 -5.95
CA ALA A 3 -15.96 -18.82 -5.45
C ALA A 3 -14.54 -18.67 -4.86
N ALA A 4 -13.76 -17.68 -5.30
CA ALA A 4 -12.41 -17.44 -4.76
C ALA A 4 -12.46 -16.67 -3.43
N VAL A 5 -13.36 -15.70 -3.32
CA VAL A 5 -13.61 -14.97 -2.07
C VAL A 5 -14.17 -15.91 -1.01
N GLU A 6 -15.15 -16.73 -1.39
CA GLU A 6 -15.78 -17.73 -0.53
C GLU A 6 -14.76 -18.75 0.00
N ARG A 7 -13.88 -19.27 -0.86
CA ARG A 7 -12.83 -20.21 -0.44
C ARG A 7 -11.83 -19.61 0.53
N VAL A 8 -11.40 -18.36 0.31
CA VAL A 8 -10.46 -17.67 1.21
C VAL A 8 -11.11 -17.29 2.53
N TRP A 9 -12.40 -16.93 2.51
CA TRP A 9 -13.12 -16.45 3.69
C TRP A 9 -13.63 -17.59 4.59
N ILE A 10 -14.10 -18.70 4.03
CA ILE A 10 -14.69 -19.80 4.81
C ILE A 10 -13.61 -20.72 5.39
N GLU A 11 -12.56 -21.05 4.62
CA GLU A 11 -11.49 -21.97 5.06
C GLU A 11 -10.09 -21.42 4.73
N PRO A 12 -9.68 -20.30 5.34
CA PRO A 12 -8.32 -19.81 5.16
C PRO A 12 -7.31 -20.86 5.64
N THR A 13 -6.24 -21.05 4.87
CA THR A 13 -5.09 -21.86 5.33
C THR A 13 -4.45 -21.24 6.58
N LEU A 14 -4.42 -19.91 6.64
CA LEU A 14 -4.03 -19.13 7.81
C LEU A 14 -4.65 -17.74 7.78
N SER A 15 -4.76 -17.12 8.95
CA SER A 15 -5.09 -15.71 9.11
C SER A 15 -4.04 -14.99 9.96
N ARG A 16 -3.78 -13.72 9.64
CA ARG A 16 -2.89 -12.85 10.40
C ARG A 16 -3.49 -11.47 10.53
N THR A 17 -3.31 -10.85 11.69
CA THR A 17 -3.67 -9.46 11.94
C THR A 17 -2.45 -8.72 12.43
N VAL A 18 -2.16 -7.58 11.82
CA VAL A 18 -1.01 -6.73 12.13
C VAL A 18 -1.52 -5.30 12.31
N ASP A 19 -1.18 -4.70 13.44
CA ASP A 19 -1.28 -3.25 13.60
C ASP A 19 -0.05 -2.62 12.93
N GLY A 20 -0.28 -1.78 11.93
CA GLY A 20 0.79 -1.10 11.21
C GLY A 20 1.32 0.11 11.96
N ARG A 21 2.44 0.65 11.48
CA ARG A 21 2.99 1.91 11.97
C ARG A 21 1.95 3.02 11.79
N SER A 22 1.65 3.76 12.86
CA SER A 22 0.82 4.96 12.80
C SER A 22 1.46 6.03 11.91
N ALA A 23 0.66 6.66 11.06
CA ALA A 23 1.10 7.76 10.18
C ALA A 23 0.61 9.10 10.73
N ARG A 24 1.52 10.08 10.90
CA ARG A 24 1.17 11.43 11.39
C ARG A 24 0.80 12.35 10.23
N VAL A 25 -0.34 12.08 9.61
CA VAL A 25 -0.85 12.80 8.44
C VAL A 25 -2.36 13.00 8.52
N PRO A 26 -2.91 14.01 7.82
CA PRO A 26 -4.35 14.09 7.61
C PRO A 26 -4.89 12.79 7.01
N PHE A 27 -6.09 12.40 7.42
CA PHE A 27 -6.70 11.13 7.02
C PHE A 27 -6.78 10.96 5.50
N ASP A 28 -7.23 11.98 4.79
CA ASP A 28 -7.41 11.96 3.34
C ASP A 28 -6.09 11.80 2.58
N VAL A 29 -4.97 12.29 3.15
CA VAL A 29 -3.64 12.07 2.59
C VAL A 29 -3.25 10.59 2.67
N TYR A 30 -3.48 9.96 3.83
CA TYR A 30 -3.17 8.54 3.99
C TYR A 30 -4.01 7.68 3.05
N VAL A 31 -5.32 7.97 2.94
CA VAL A 31 -6.23 7.27 2.04
C VAL A 31 -5.80 7.42 0.58
N ALA A 32 -5.35 8.61 0.16
CA ALA A 32 -4.85 8.81 -1.20
C ALA A 32 -3.71 7.84 -1.54
N PHE A 33 -2.71 7.69 -0.68
CA PHE A 33 -1.61 6.75 -0.93
C PHE A 33 -2.02 5.28 -0.86
N LEU A 34 -3.07 4.93 -0.12
CA LEU A 34 -3.66 3.59 -0.16
C LEU A 34 -4.42 3.31 -1.46
N ASP A 35 -5.15 4.29 -1.97
CA ASP A 35 -5.94 4.17 -3.21
C ASP A 35 -5.07 4.21 -4.48
N MET A 36 -3.85 4.73 -4.36
CA MET A 36 -2.88 4.82 -5.46
C MET A 36 -1.58 4.10 -5.09
N PRO A 37 -1.65 2.77 -4.86
CA PRO A 37 -0.52 2.00 -4.36
C PRO A 37 0.66 1.95 -5.35
N GLU A 38 0.42 2.16 -6.65
CA GLU A 38 1.45 2.34 -7.67
C GLU A 38 2.27 3.62 -7.47
N VAL A 39 1.64 4.72 -7.02
CA VAL A 39 2.34 5.96 -6.69
C VAL A 39 3.13 5.78 -5.41
N THR A 40 2.53 5.13 -4.40
CA THR A 40 3.23 4.76 -3.16
C THR A 40 4.46 3.91 -3.44
N ALA A 41 4.35 2.94 -4.35
CA ALA A 41 5.47 2.12 -4.78
C ALA A 41 6.56 2.93 -5.49
N ALA A 42 6.19 3.84 -6.38
CA ALA A 42 7.15 4.72 -7.05
C ALA A 42 7.90 5.62 -6.05
N ALA A 43 7.17 6.24 -5.12
CA ALA A 43 7.74 7.05 -4.05
C ALA A 43 8.70 6.24 -3.16
N ALA A 44 8.28 5.02 -2.78
CA ALA A 44 9.09 4.11 -1.98
C ALA A 44 10.41 3.74 -2.67
N ARG A 45 10.36 3.44 -3.97
CA ARG A 45 11.58 3.15 -4.76
C ARG A 45 12.50 4.36 -4.82
N PHE A 46 11.95 5.54 -5.09
CA PHE A 46 12.73 6.79 -5.12
C PHE A 46 13.45 7.05 -3.78
N ARG A 47 12.75 6.80 -2.66
CA ARG A 47 13.28 6.96 -1.30
C ARG A 47 14.08 5.76 -0.79
N LYS A 48 14.25 4.70 -1.62
CA LYS A 48 14.92 3.45 -1.26
C LYS A 48 14.32 2.75 -0.03
N LEU A 49 13.00 2.89 0.17
CA LEU A 49 12.24 2.25 1.23
C LEU A 49 11.84 0.82 0.88
N GLY A 50 11.82 0.48 -0.42
CA GLY A 50 11.55 -0.84 -0.95
C GLY A 50 11.79 -0.90 -2.46
N SER A 51 11.84 -2.11 -3.01
CA SER A 51 12.09 -2.39 -4.44
C SER A 51 10.86 -2.88 -5.20
N TYR A 52 9.70 -2.91 -4.55
CA TYR A 52 8.49 -3.48 -5.14
C TYR A 52 7.96 -2.61 -6.30
N GLU A 53 7.40 -3.29 -7.28
CA GLU A 53 6.79 -2.71 -8.47
C GLU A 53 5.29 -2.95 -8.44
N LEU A 54 4.52 -1.89 -8.62
CA LEU A 54 3.08 -1.95 -8.80
C LEU A 54 2.72 -1.21 -10.08
N GLN A 55 1.92 -1.87 -10.91
CA GLN A 55 1.35 -1.32 -12.13
C GLN A 55 -0.18 -1.34 -11.99
N ALA A 56 -0.82 -0.18 -12.10
CA ALA A 56 -2.26 -0.12 -12.23
C ALA A 56 -2.68 -0.63 -13.62
N LEU A 57 -3.52 -1.66 -13.65
CA LEU A 57 -4.16 -2.18 -14.86
C LEU A 57 -5.45 -1.40 -15.15
N ASP A 58 -6.19 -1.05 -14.09
CA ASP A 58 -7.32 -0.13 -14.09
C ASP A 58 -7.45 0.53 -12.70
N ASP A 59 -8.62 1.06 -12.35
CA ASP A 59 -8.85 1.72 -11.05
C ASP A 59 -8.84 0.76 -9.84
N ASP A 60 -9.08 -0.53 -10.07
CA ASP A 60 -9.24 -1.54 -9.01
C ASP A 60 -8.26 -2.70 -9.14
N HIS A 61 -7.62 -2.88 -10.28
CA HIS A 61 -6.71 -3.99 -10.56
C HIS A 61 -5.27 -3.52 -10.68
N TYR A 62 -4.38 -4.24 -10.01
CA TYR A 62 -2.96 -3.95 -9.95
C TYR A 62 -2.14 -5.22 -10.20
N LEU A 63 -1.10 -5.11 -11.01
CA LEU A 63 -0.04 -6.12 -11.10
C LEU A 63 1.07 -5.73 -10.12
N ALA A 64 1.57 -6.70 -9.34
CA ALA A 64 2.59 -6.48 -8.33
C ALA A 64 3.75 -7.48 -8.46
N SER A 65 4.95 -7.01 -8.18
CA SER A 65 6.18 -7.81 -8.04
C SER A 65 7.00 -7.29 -6.87
N ASP A 66 7.55 -8.17 -6.03
CA ASP A 66 8.45 -7.75 -4.94
C ASP A 66 9.93 -7.70 -5.36
N GLY A 67 10.25 -8.12 -6.59
CA GLY A 67 11.61 -8.21 -7.10
C GLY A 67 12.43 -9.37 -6.50
N ASP A 68 11.84 -10.16 -5.60
CA ASP A 68 12.44 -11.28 -4.88
C ASP A 68 11.66 -12.58 -5.15
N GLY A 69 11.12 -12.69 -6.36
CA GLY A 69 10.43 -13.89 -6.86
C GLY A 69 8.95 -13.99 -6.54
N ALA A 70 8.34 -13.04 -5.80
CA ALA A 70 6.89 -12.96 -5.65
C ALA A 70 6.26 -12.06 -6.73
N ARG A 71 5.21 -12.56 -7.38
CA ARG A 71 4.43 -11.85 -8.40
C ARG A 71 2.96 -12.17 -8.28
N GLY A 72 2.09 -11.21 -8.58
CA GLY A 72 0.65 -11.43 -8.49
C GLY A 72 -0.18 -10.27 -8.97
N ILE A 73 -1.49 -10.48 -8.91
CA ILE A 73 -2.51 -9.45 -9.15
C ILE A 73 -3.25 -9.16 -7.85
N ALA A 74 -3.59 -7.90 -7.63
CA ALA A 74 -4.48 -7.46 -6.57
C ALA A 74 -5.71 -6.79 -7.19
N GLN A 75 -6.88 -7.08 -6.63
CA GLN A 75 -8.16 -6.48 -7.00
C GLN A 75 -8.77 -5.85 -5.75
N VAL A 76 -9.13 -4.58 -5.83
CA VAL A 76 -9.96 -3.94 -4.81
C VAL A 76 -11.40 -4.43 -4.96
N LEU A 77 -11.92 -5.05 -3.90
CA LEU A 77 -13.28 -5.56 -3.85
C LEU A 77 -14.25 -4.56 -3.24
N ARG A 78 -13.76 -3.75 -2.29
CA ARG A 78 -14.57 -2.76 -1.59
C ARG A 78 -13.71 -1.61 -1.10
N ARG A 79 -14.20 -0.38 -1.33
CA ARG A 79 -13.74 0.83 -0.67
C ARG A 79 -14.86 1.39 0.19
N GLU A 80 -14.56 1.59 1.46
CA GLU A 80 -15.38 2.28 2.43
C GLU A 80 -14.54 3.38 3.07
N PRO A 81 -15.15 4.41 3.68
CA PRO A 81 -14.42 5.56 4.20
C PRO A 81 -13.27 5.22 5.13
N ARG A 82 -13.31 4.08 5.84
CA ARG A 82 -12.28 3.63 6.79
C ARG A 82 -11.86 2.18 6.60
N ARG A 83 -12.22 1.57 5.47
CA ARG A 83 -11.97 0.16 5.21
C ARG A 83 -11.71 -0.09 3.75
N LEU A 84 -10.65 -0.83 3.47
CA LEU A 84 -10.29 -1.31 2.14
C LEU A 84 -10.25 -2.83 2.16
N VAL A 85 -10.95 -3.47 1.22
CA VAL A 85 -10.93 -4.92 1.06
C VAL A 85 -10.34 -5.26 -0.29
N LEU A 86 -9.26 -6.04 -0.30
CA LEU A 86 -8.58 -6.49 -1.51
C LEU A 86 -8.55 -8.01 -1.59
N LEU A 87 -8.64 -8.53 -2.80
CA LEU A 87 -8.30 -9.91 -3.12
C LEU A 87 -7.03 -9.92 -3.96
N SER A 88 -5.98 -10.56 -3.45
CA SER A 88 -4.77 -10.82 -4.20
C SER A 88 -4.68 -12.28 -4.59
N ARG A 89 -4.04 -12.53 -5.74
CA ARG A 89 -3.61 -13.86 -6.18
C ARG A 89 -2.21 -13.75 -6.71
N GLY A 90 -1.37 -14.70 -6.37
CA GLY A 90 0.01 -14.66 -6.83
C GLY A 90 0.72 -15.96 -6.61
N GLU A 91 1.99 -15.90 -6.95
CA GLU A 91 2.92 -16.97 -6.70
C GLU A 91 4.25 -16.40 -6.22
N HIS A 92 4.98 -17.20 -5.49
CA HIS A 92 6.36 -16.94 -5.11
C HIS A 92 7.20 -18.13 -5.51
N THR A 93 8.26 -17.88 -6.26
CA THR A 93 9.26 -18.90 -6.61
C THR A 93 10.53 -18.67 -5.81
N GLY A 94 10.87 -19.63 -4.96
CA GLY A 94 12.07 -19.59 -4.14
C GLY A 94 12.95 -20.84 -4.32
N PRO A 95 14.21 -20.79 -3.88
CA PRO A 95 15.18 -21.87 -4.12
C PRO A 95 14.89 -23.16 -3.34
N ILE A 96 14.13 -23.08 -2.23
CA ILE A 96 13.90 -24.21 -1.33
C ILE A 96 12.56 -24.90 -1.58
N LEU A 97 11.48 -24.12 -1.69
CA LEU A 97 10.11 -24.65 -1.78
C LEU A 97 9.55 -24.67 -3.22
N GLY A 98 10.35 -24.26 -4.21
CA GLY A 98 9.89 -24.09 -5.58
C GLY A 98 8.83 -22.99 -5.69
N THR A 99 7.87 -23.18 -6.60
CA THR A 99 6.76 -22.25 -6.81
C THR A 99 5.60 -22.56 -5.88
N ILE A 100 5.23 -21.58 -5.07
CA ILE A 100 4.05 -21.60 -4.20
C ILE A 100 3.04 -20.60 -4.76
N SER A 101 1.84 -21.06 -5.08
CA SER A 101 0.72 -20.21 -5.49
C SER A 101 -0.32 -20.11 -4.38
N GLY A 102 -0.99 -18.97 -4.32
CA GLY A 102 -2.06 -18.75 -3.37
C GLY A 102 -2.87 -17.49 -3.65
N SER A 103 -3.88 -17.30 -2.81
CA SER A 103 -4.75 -16.14 -2.80
C SER A 103 -4.83 -15.57 -1.38
N ALA A 104 -5.01 -14.26 -1.26
CA ALA A 104 -5.27 -13.63 0.03
C ALA A 104 -6.40 -12.61 -0.06
N LEU A 105 -7.29 -12.65 0.93
CA LEU A 105 -8.24 -11.58 1.18
C LEU A 105 -7.66 -10.69 2.28
N THR A 106 -7.39 -9.44 1.93
CA THR A 106 -6.83 -8.46 2.85
C THR A 106 -7.93 -7.48 3.22
N VAL A 107 -8.17 -7.33 4.51
CA VAL A 107 -9.02 -6.28 5.08
C VAL A 107 -8.10 -5.29 5.78
N LEU A 108 -8.14 -4.04 5.35
CA LEU A 108 -7.40 -2.94 5.96
C LEU A 108 -8.40 -2.00 6.60
N ASP A 109 -8.35 -1.88 7.92
CA ASP A 109 -9.12 -0.95 8.73
C ASP A 109 -8.27 0.28 9.10
N LEU A 110 -8.87 1.46 9.06
CA LEU A 110 -8.21 2.73 9.36
C LEU A 110 -8.88 3.43 10.53
N GLU A 111 -8.12 3.65 11.60
CA GLU A 111 -8.58 4.40 12.78
C GLU A 111 -7.92 5.79 12.84
N PRO A 112 -8.61 6.86 12.38
CA PRO A 112 -8.11 8.23 12.54
C PRO A 112 -8.24 8.70 13.99
N ARG A 113 -7.18 9.33 14.52
CA ARG A 113 -7.12 9.98 15.84
C ARG A 113 -6.25 11.23 15.76
N GLU A 114 -6.84 12.42 15.90
CA GLU A 114 -6.11 13.70 16.05
C GLU A 114 -4.92 13.90 15.07
N GLY A 115 -5.15 13.75 13.76
CA GLY A 115 -4.09 13.91 12.74
C GLY A 115 -3.10 12.73 12.66
N VAL A 116 -3.43 11.62 13.30
CA VAL A 116 -2.74 10.33 13.20
C VAL A 116 -3.69 9.30 12.62
N VAL A 117 -3.20 8.47 11.70
CA VAL A 117 -3.93 7.31 11.16
C VAL A 117 -3.30 6.04 11.69
N ASN A 118 -4.09 5.18 12.32
CA ASN A 118 -3.65 3.87 12.79
C ASN A 118 -4.23 2.80 11.86
N PRO A 119 -3.42 2.19 11.00
CA PRO A 119 -3.86 1.12 10.12
C PRO A 119 -3.82 -0.24 10.83
N ARG A 120 -4.85 -1.06 10.65
CA ARG A 120 -4.87 -2.47 11.04
C ARG A 120 -5.16 -3.32 9.82
N LEU A 121 -4.31 -4.27 9.53
CA LEU A 121 -4.46 -5.19 8.41
C LEU A 121 -4.74 -6.59 8.91
N THR A 122 -5.80 -7.21 8.38
CA THR A 122 -6.05 -8.65 8.51
C THR A 122 -5.96 -9.31 7.15
N ALA A 123 -5.07 -10.31 7.02
CA ALA A 123 -4.91 -11.12 5.83
C ALA A 123 -5.44 -12.54 6.09
N TYR A 124 -6.36 -12.99 5.25
CA TYR A 124 -6.84 -14.37 5.16
C TYR A 124 -6.18 -15.01 3.94
N VAL A 125 -5.33 -16.02 4.14
CA VAL A 125 -4.51 -16.59 3.06
C VAL A 125 -4.94 -18.02 2.78
N TYR A 126 -5.07 -18.35 1.50
CA TYR A 126 -5.28 -19.70 0.99
C TYR A 126 -4.11 -20.09 0.09
N ILE A 127 -3.52 -21.26 0.34
CA ILE A 127 -2.39 -21.80 -0.45
C ILE A 127 -2.91 -22.96 -1.30
N ASP A 128 -2.72 -22.89 -2.62
CA ASP A 128 -3.32 -23.84 -3.58
C ASP A 128 -2.65 -25.22 -3.56
N ASN A 129 -1.35 -25.30 -3.25
CA ASN A 129 -0.61 -26.56 -3.22
C ASN A 129 -0.82 -27.29 -1.88
N ARG A 130 -1.46 -28.48 -1.92
CA ARG A 130 -1.78 -29.29 -0.72
C ARG A 130 -0.57 -29.63 0.15
N VAL A 131 0.61 -29.81 -0.45
CA VAL A 131 1.87 -30.10 0.28
C VAL A 131 2.43 -28.83 0.93
N ALA A 132 2.41 -27.70 0.20
CA ALA A 132 2.80 -26.39 0.74
C ALA A 132 1.84 -25.90 1.83
N ALA A 133 0.54 -26.18 1.71
CA ALA A 133 -0.47 -25.84 2.70
C ALA A 133 -0.32 -26.66 4.00
N ALA A 134 0.15 -27.91 3.91
CA ALA A 134 0.48 -28.73 5.08
C ALA A 134 1.78 -28.24 5.76
N LEU A 135 2.82 -27.92 4.98
CA LEU A 135 4.07 -27.34 5.48
C LEU A 135 3.87 -25.96 6.10
N ALA A 136 3.08 -25.09 5.48
CA ALA A 136 2.74 -23.78 6.01
C ALA A 136 2.01 -23.88 7.36
N ARG A 137 1.10 -24.86 7.50
CA ARG A 137 0.39 -25.15 8.77
C ARG A 137 1.33 -25.64 9.88
N VAL A 138 2.35 -26.41 9.54
CA VAL A 138 3.37 -26.90 10.50
C VAL A 138 4.35 -25.79 10.91
N LEU A 139 4.62 -24.84 10.01
CA LEU A 139 5.63 -23.79 10.18
C LEU A 139 5.02 -22.41 10.55
N ILE A 140 3.75 -22.38 10.98
CA ILE A 140 2.98 -21.18 11.38
C ILE A 140 3.73 -20.30 12.40
N GLY A 141 4.45 -20.91 13.35
CA GLY A 141 5.21 -20.19 14.37
C GLY A 141 6.44 -19.47 13.82
N THR A 142 7.15 -20.09 12.87
CA THR A 142 8.39 -19.56 12.29
C THR A 142 8.10 -18.58 11.15
N PHE A 143 7.08 -18.85 10.33
CA PHE A 143 6.65 -17.93 9.27
C PHE A 143 5.73 -16.82 9.76
N GLY A 144 5.16 -16.94 10.97
CA GLY A 144 4.31 -15.89 11.55
C GLY A 144 5.01 -14.55 11.61
N SER A 145 6.20 -14.49 12.22
CA SER A 145 6.97 -13.24 12.33
C SER A 145 7.43 -12.70 10.97
N LEU A 146 7.76 -13.58 10.01
CA LEU A 146 8.16 -13.16 8.67
C LEU A 146 6.98 -12.59 7.87
N ALA A 147 5.81 -13.23 7.96
CA ALA A 147 4.58 -12.76 7.34
C ALA A 147 4.14 -11.45 7.97
N ASP A 148 4.13 -11.34 9.30
CA ASP A 148 3.77 -10.13 10.01
C ASP A 148 4.72 -8.98 9.67
N ARG A 149 6.02 -9.27 9.52
CA ARG A 149 7.01 -8.29 9.03
C ARG A 149 6.68 -7.81 7.62
N LYS A 150 6.42 -8.72 6.66
CA LYS A 150 6.06 -8.32 5.27
C LYS A 150 4.74 -7.53 5.22
N LEU A 151 3.75 -7.89 6.03
CA LEU A 151 2.47 -7.18 6.12
C LEU A 151 2.64 -5.79 6.75
N GLY A 152 3.38 -5.71 7.86
CA GLY A 152 3.68 -4.44 8.54
C GLY A 152 4.54 -3.51 7.68
N GLU A 153 5.40 -4.07 6.83
CA GLU A 153 6.27 -3.30 5.92
C GLU A 153 5.47 -2.47 4.92
N GLY A 154 4.43 -3.03 4.28
CA GLY A 154 3.58 -2.27 3.35
C GLY A 154 2.90 -1.07 4.04
N LEU A 155 2.43 -1.26 5.27
CA LEU A 155 1.81 -0.20 6.07
C LEU A 155 2.84 0.86 6.51
N ARG A 156 4.03 0.43 6.93
CA ARG A 156 5.16 1.30 7.28
C ARG A 156 5.54 2.20 6.12
N ILE A 157 5.69 1.62 4.93
CA ILE A 157 6.12 2.39 3.74
C ILE A 157 5.03 3.36 3.30
N THR A 158 3.75 2.95 3.34
CA THR A 158 2.63 3.86 3.09
C THR A 158 2.67 5.05 4.06
N ALA A 159 2.91 4.80 5.35
CA ALA A 159 3.04 5.85 6.36
C ALA A 159 4.22 6.79 6.05
N GLU A 160 5.39 6.25 5.73
CA GLU A 160 6.58 7.06 5.42
C GLU A 160 6.43 7.91 4.15
N VAL A 161 5.80 7.36 3.12
CA VAL A 161 5.51 8.12 1.89
C VAL A 161 4.48 9.22 2.17
N ALA A 162 3.42 8.93 2.90
CA ALA A 162 2.41 9.92 3.25
C ALA A 162 2.98 11.05 4.12
N GLU A 163 3.82 10.70 5.10
CA GLU A 163 4.50 11.69 5.96
C GLU A 163 5.49 12.55 5.16
N TRP A 164 6.22 11.94 4.23
CA TRP A 164 7.08 12.67 3.30
C TRP A 164 6.27 13.65 2.44
N ALA A 165 5.08 13.26 2.00
CA ALA A 165 4.22 14.09 1.16
C ALA A 165 3.68 15.36 1.84
N VAL A 166 3.53 15.35 3.16
CA VAL A 166 3.10 16.53 3.94
C VAL A 166 4.27 17.37 4.45
N ASP A 167 5.49 16.83 4.45
CA ASP A 167 6.70 17.58 4.76
C ASP A 167 7.11 18.47 3.56
N ARG A 168 6.84 19.78 3.67
CA ARG A 168 7.15 20.76 2.63
C ARG A 168 8.64 20.86 2.31
N SER A 169 9.52 20.51 3.24
CA SER A 169 10.97 20.53 3.03
C SER A 169 11.50 19.24 2.40
N GLY A 170 10.67 18.19 2.36
CA GLY A 170 11.06 16.85 1.93
C GLY A 170 11.24 16.70 0.43
N GLY A 171 10.76 17.62 -0.39
CA GLY A 171 10.91 17.55 -1.85
C GLY A 171 9.91 16.62 -2.55
N PHE A 172 8.80 16.25 -1.88
CA PHE A 172 7.79 15.34 -2.45
C PHE A 172 7.12 15.93 -3.69
N CYS A 173 6.72 17.20 -3.64
CA CYS A 173 6.00 17.84 -4.73
C CYS A 173 6.87 17.95 -6.00
N GLU A 174 8.16 18.26 -5.84
CA GLU A 174 9.14 18.31 -6.94
C GLU A 174 9.44 16.92 -7.52
N TRP A 175 9.40 15.88 -6.68
CA TRP A 175 9.46 14.51 -7.17
C TRP A 175 8.20 14.14 -7.95
N LEU A 176 7.01 14.37 -7.38
CA LEU A 176 5.72 14.03 -7.99
C LEU A 176 5.51 14.72 -9.36
N ALA A 177 6.02 15.95 -9.50
CA ALA A 177 5.98 16.69 -10.76
C ALA A 177 6.84 16.07 -11.87
N ARG A 178 7.93 15.37 -11.52
CA ARG A 178 8.88 14.78 -12.48
C ARG A 178 8.67 13.29 -12.69
N GLU A 179 8.08 12.59 -11.73
CA GLU A 179 7.83 11.16 -11.82
C GLU A 179 6.90 10.86 -13.02
N PRO A 180 7.23 9.88 -13.88
CA PRO A 180 6.45 9.51 -15.05
C PRO A 180 5.17 8.73 -14.68
N LEU A 181 4.25 9.41 -13.97
CA LEU A 181 2.93 8.90 -13.62
C LEU A 181 1.89 9.33 -14.66
N PRO A 182 0.85 8.49 -14.91
CA PRO A 182 -0.31 8.92 -15.68
C PRO A 182 -0.96 10.18 -15.06
N PRO A 183 -1.37 11.18 -15.86
CA PRO A 183 -1.93 12.44 -15.34
C PRO A 183 -3.07 12.24 -14.35
N ALA A 184 -4.03 11.35 -14.66
CA ALA A 184 -5.16 11.05 -13.79
C ALA A 184 -4.78 10.45 -12.42
N ARG A 185 -3.60 9.84 -12.29
CA ARG A 185 -3.07 9.36 -11.00
C ARG A 185 -2.43 10.50 -10.24
N ARG A 186 -1.62 11.33 -10.91
CA ARG A 186 -1.02 12.53 -10.32
C ARG A 186 -2.08 13.48 -9.77
N ASP A 187 -3.13 13.75 -10.54
CA ASP A 187 -4.19 14.68 -10.15
C ASP A 187 -4.94 14.23 -8.89
N ARG A 188 -5.17 12.91 -8.73
CA ARG A 188 -5.78 12.34 -7.52
C ARG A 188 -4.89 12.52 -6.28
N VAL A 189 -3.58 12.33 -6.41
CA VAL A 189 -2.64 12.60 -5.30
C VAL A 189 -2.61 14.09 -4.96
N LEU A 190 -2.56 14.96 -5.98
CA LEU A 190 -2.57 16.41 -5.79
C LEU A 190 -3.85 16.91 -5.12
N ALA A 191 -5.01 16.31 -5.41
CA ALA A 191 -6.28 16.65 -4.76
C ALA A 191 -6.23 16.43 -3.24
N ALA A 192 -5.47 15.44 -2.77
CA ALA A 192 -5.25 15.20 -1.34
C ALA A 192 -4.11 16.04 -0.75
N LEU A 193 -3.25 16.65 -1.59
CA LEU A 193 -2.07 17.43 -1.20
C LEU A 193 -2.17 18.87 -1.72
N PRO A 194 -3.07 19.71 -1.19
CA PRO A 194 -3.21 21.09 -1.65
C PRO A 194 -1.93 21.92 -1.49
N SER A 195 -1.04 21.52 -0.57
CA SER A 195 0.29 22.13 -0.40
C SER A 195 1.21 21.96 -1.61
N CYS A 196 1.01 20.94 -2.45
CA CYS A 196 1.76 20.79 -3.69
C CYS A 196 1.20 21.64 -4.84
N ALA A 197 -0.06 22.07 -4.76
CA ALA A 197 -0.69 22.92 -5.77
C ALA A 197 -0.37 24.41 -5.55
N ALA A 198 -0.14 24.82 -4.30
CA ALA A 198 0.36 26.15 -3.97
C ALA A 198 1.88 26.20 -4.23
N GLY A 199 2.28 26.74 -5.37
CA GLY A 199 3.70 26.94 -5.70
C GLY A 199 4.44 27.77 -4.63
N PRO A 200 5.78 27.72 -4.60
CA PRO A 200 6.55 28.58 -3.71
C PRO A 200 6.30 30.05 -4.08
N ASP A 201 5.97 30.87 -3.08
CA ASP A 201 5.72 32.32 -3.10
C ASP A 201 4.32 32.84 -3.49
N SER A 202 3.51 33.11 -2.45
CA SER A 202 2.52 34.19 -2.48
C SER A 202 2.52 35.05 -1.21
N SER A 203 3.66 35.13 -0.50
CA SER A 203 3.82 35.99 0.67
C SER A 203 5.13 36.78 0.61
N GLY A 204 5.16 37.90 -0.11
CA GLY A 204 6.36 38.74 -0.14
C GLY A 204 6.37 39.88 -1.15
N GLY A 205 5.27 40.63 -1.31
CA GLY A 205 5.19 41.74 -2.26
C GLY A 205 4.35 42.91 -1.75
N ARG A 206 4.66 43.46 -0.57
CA ARG A 206 4.16 44.80 -0.22
C ARG A 206 5.04 45.82 -0.92
N SER A 207 4.59 46.29 -2.09
CA SER A 207 5.09 47.50 -2.72
C SER A 207 4.86 48.68 -1.77
N ILE A 208 5.95 49.25 -1.25
CA ILE A 208 5.94 50.58 -0.66
C ILE A 208 5.89 51.57 -1.85
N GLN A 209 4.73 52.18 -2.06
CA GLN A 209 4.62 53.39 -2.88
C GLN A 209 4.71 54.60 -1.95
N SER A 210 5.73 55.43 -2.17
CA SER A 210 5.77 56.82 -1.68
C SER A 210 5.69 57.75 -2.88
N PRO A 211 4.87 58.81 -2.84
CA PRO A 211 5.21 60.10 -3.44
C PRO A 211 6.23 60.86 -2.56
#